data_AF-A0A1I5UGW9-F1
#
_entry.id   AF-A0A1I5UGW9-F1
#
_cell.length_a   1.000
_cell.length_b   1.000
_cell.length_c   1.000
_cell.angle_alpha   90.00
_cell.angle_beta   90.00
_cell.angle_gamma   90.00
#
_symmetry.space_group_name_H-M   'P 1'
#
loop_
_entity.id
_entity.type
_entity.pdbx_description
1 polymer ?
#
loop_
_entity_poly.entity_id
_entity_poly.type
_entity_poly.pdbx_seq_one_letter_code
_entity_poly.pdbx_strand_id
1 'polypeptide(L)'
;MALEDFLALADDSLKTAYHKASFNIEKARADVVTRLKKAEEQFMATEPARGRKMFKVNNNVVELTLPFNVDGKNVLYIPSERFVDAVKKLSDAVGKGEVDKEIEAGAPSEPENKPRARAPRATGSGGGKGWTDERRARFAETIAARKASR
;
A
#
# COMPACT_ATOMS: atom_id res chain seq x y z
N MET A 1 0.31 -46.46 -19.68
CA MET A 1 0.67 -45.10 -20.11
C MET A 1 2.18 -45.00 -20.03
N ALA A 2 2.83 -44.61 -21.11
CA ALA A 2 4.27 -44.39 -21.12
C ALA A 2 4.60 -43.07 -20.41
N LEU A 3 5.81 -42.95 -19.86
CA LEU A 3 6.28 -41.70 -19.24
C LEU A 3 6.22 -40.51 -20.22
N GLU A 4 6.43 -40.79 -21.51
CA GLU A 4 6.37 -39.83 -22.60
C GLU A 4 4.97 -39.22 -22.77
N ASP A 5 3.91 -40.02 -22.60
CA ASP A 5 2.51 -39.55 -22.66
C ASP A 5 2.21 -38.56 -21.54
N PHE A 6 2.83 -38.74 -20.36
CA PHE A 6 2.68 -37.83 -19.23
C PHE A 6 3.46 -36.53 -19.43
N LEU A 7 4.68 -36.60 -19.96
CA LEU A 7 5.49 -35.41 -20.23
C LEU A 7 4.90 -34.54 -21.35
N ALA A 8 4.20 -35.13 -22.32
CA ALA A 8 3.47 -34.39 -23.34
C ALA A 8 2.31 -33.52 -22.78
N LEU A 9 1.83 -33.81 -21.56
CA LEU A 9 0.81 -33.03 -20.87
C LEU A 9 1.40 -31.92 -19.99
N ALA A 10 2.70 -31.94 -19.72
CA ALA A 10 3.37 -30.95 -18.90
C ALA A 10 3.88 -29.80 -19.79
N ASP A 11 3.40 -28.58 -19.52
CA ASP A 11 3.83 -27.37 -20.22
C ASP A 11 4.50 -26.40 -19.23
N ASP A 12 5.82 -26.35 -19.27
CA ASP A 12 6.63 -25.44 -18.45
C ASP A 12 6.41 -23.96 -18.78
N SER A 13 5.84 -23.64 -19.95
CA SER A 13 5.46 -22.26 -20.30
C SER A 13 4.31 -21.74 -19.46
N LEU A 14 3.48 -22.64 -18.90
CA LEU A 14 2.40 -22.30 -17.96
C LEU A 14 2.92 -21.86 -16.59
N LYS A 15 4.22 -21.99 -16.31
CA LYS A 15 4.82 -21.54 -15.05
C LYS A 15 4.57 -20.05 -14.78
N THR A 16 4.59 -19.22 -15.82
CA THR A 16 4.31 -17.78 -15.70
C THR A 16 2.85 -17.51 -15.37
N ALA A 17 1.92 -18.23 -16.01
CA ALA A 17 0.49 -18.16 -15.71
C ALA A 17 0.18 -18.68 -14.30
N TYR A 18 0.83 -19.76 -13.87
CA TYR A 18 0.67 -20.34 -12.53
C TYR A 18 1.13 -19.40 -11.41
N HIS A 19 2.25 -18.71 -11.61
CA HIS A 19 2.75 -17.72 -10.66
C HIS A 19 2.08 -16.35 -10.75
N LYS A 20 1.17 -16.14 -11.72
CA LYS A 20 0.36 -14.93 -11.79
C LYS A 20 -0.58 -14.92 -10.59
N ALA A 21 -0.28 -14.07 -9.61
CA ALA A 21 -1.17 -13.86 -8.47
C ALA A 21 -2.54 -13.45 -9.01
N SER A 22 -3.59 -14.21 -8.66
CA SER A 22 -4.95 -13.80 -8.96
C SER A 22 -5.22 -12.47 -8.27
N PHE A 23 -5.73 -11.50 -9.03
CA PHE A 23 -6.11 -10.22 -8.48
C PHE A 23 -7.27 -10.44 -7.51
N ASN A 24 -7.02 -10.23 -6.21
CA ASN A 24 -8.07 -10.32 -5.21
C ASN A 24 -8.77 -8.97 -5.09
N ILE A 25 -9.95 -8.89 -5.67
CA ILE A 25 -10.74 -7.65 -5.72
C ILE A 25 -11.23 -7.22 -4.34
N GLU A 26 -11.58 -8.16 -3.46
CA GLU A 26 -12.04 -7.85 -2.09
C GLU A 26 -10.93 -7.16 -1.29
N LYS A 27 -9.69 -7.65 -1.43
CA LYS A 27 -8.52 -7.03 -0.81
C LYS A 27 -8.27 -5.63 -1.38
N ALA A 28 -8.39 -5.47 -2.70
CA ALA A 28 -8.22 -4.17 -3.34
C ALA A 28 -9.29 -3.16 -2.87
N ARG A 29 -10.56 -3.57 -2.78
CA ARG A 29 -11.65 -2.76 -2.22
C ARG A 29 -11.35 -2.36 -0.77
N ALA A 30 -10.95 -3.32 0.07
CA ALA A 30 -10.66 -3.05 1.48
C ALA A 30 -9.51 -2.04 1.65
N ASP A 31 -8.47 -2.15 0.83
CA ASP A 31 -7.35 -1.20 0.81
C ASP A 31 -7.80 0.21 0.40
N VAL A 32 -8.64 0.32 -0.63
CA VAL A 32 -9.21 1.60 -1.08
C VAL A 32 -10.08 2.23 0.02
N VAL A 33 -11.01 1.46 0.59
CA VAL A 33 -11.89 1.91 1.69
C VAL A 33 -11.05 2.38 2.87
N THR A 34 -9.99 1.66 3.23
CA THR A 34 -9.08 2.05 4.31
C THR A 34 -8.38 3.38 4.03
N ARG A 35 -7.97 3.63 2.78
CA ARG A 35 -7.36 4.92 2.39
C ARG A 35 -8.37 6.06 2.44
N LEU A 36 -9.60 5.83 1.99
CA LEU A 36 -10.68 6.82 2.02
C LEU A 36 -11.05 7.21 3.46
N LYS A 37 -11.18 6.24 4.36
CA LYS A 37 -11.40 6.50 5.80
C LYS A 37 -10.27 7.32 6.42
N LYS A 38 -9.03 6.98 6.09
CA LYS A 38 -7.87 7.79 6.54
C LYS A 38 -7.90 9.21 5.98
N ALA A 39 -8.36 9.41 4.75
CA ALA A 39 -8.48 10.75 4.18
C ALA A 39 -9.53 11.59 4.92
N GLU A 40 -10.67 10.98 5.28
CA GLU A 40 -11.69 11.61 6.10
C GLU A 40 -11.11 12.02 7.47
N GLU A 41 -10.45 11.10 8.18
CA GLU A 41 -9.81 11.35 9.47
C GLU A 41 -8.74 12.45 9.37
N GLN A 42 -7.90 12.41 8.34
CA GLN A 42 -6.84 13.40 8.12
C GLN A 42 -7.38 14.78 7.76
N PHE A 43 -8.57 14.86 7.15
CA PHE A 43 -9.23 16.12 6.82
C PHE A 43 -9.89 16.76 8.05
N MET A 44 -10.48 15.93 8.91
CA MET A 44 -11.13 16.35 10.15
C MET A 44 -10.14 16.62 11.31
N ALA A 45 -8.90 16.14 11.19
CA ALA A 45 -7.87 16.36 12.20
C ALA A 45 -7.56 17.86 12.38
N THR A 46 -7.62 18.32 13.63
CA THR A 46 -7.27 19.69 14.02
C THR A 46 -5.76 19.94 14.04
N GLU A 47 -4.97 18.88 14.22
CA GLU A 47 -3.51 18.91 14.13
C GLU A 47 -3.03 18.57 12.71
N PRO A 48 -1.79 18.97 12.31
CA PRO A 48 -1.24 18.61 11.02
C PRO A 48 -1.19 17.08 10.88
N ALA A 49 -2.15 16.54 10.12
CA ALA A 49 -2.30 15.10 10.01
C ALA A 49 -1.03 14.46 9.43
N ARG A 50 -0.45 13.51 10.19
CA ARG A 50 0.80 12.82 9.82
C ARG A 50 0.55 11.83 8.68
N GLY A 51 1.55 11.70 7.80
CA GLY A 51 1.58 10.71 6.73
C GLY A 51 1.23 11.26 5.34
N ARG A 52 1.21 10.35 4.35
CA ARG A 52 0.90 10.72 2.97
C ARG A 52 -0.60 10.98 2.85
N LYS A 53 -0.95 12.22 2.49
CA LYS A 53 -2.33 12.64 2.19
C LYS A 53 -2.67 12.26 0.76
N MET A 54 -3.90 11.80 0.55
CA MET A 54 -4.46 11.61 -0.80
C MET A 54 -5.23 12.84 -1.29
N PHE A 55 -5.19 13.94 -0.54
CA PHE A 55 -5.83 15.18 -0.91
C PHE A 55 -4.95 16.39 -0.63
N LYS A 56 -5.24 17.50 -1.31
CA LYS A 56 -4.71 18.85 -1.06
C LYS A 56 -5.87 19.82 -0.93
N VAL A 57 -5.70 20.87 -0.13
CA VAL A 57 -6.73 21.90 0.07
C VAL A 57 -6.17 23.24 -0.43
N ASN A 58 -6.91 23.91 -1.30
CA ASN A 58 -6.60 25.26 -1.76
C ASN A 58 -7.90 26.01 -2.10
N ASN A 59 -8.03 27.28 -1.71
CA ASN A 59 -9.19 28.13 -2.00
C ASN A 59 -10.56 27.46 -1.71
N ASN A 60 -10.72 26.81 -0.55
CA ASN A 60 -11.93 26.06 -0.17
C ASN A 60 -12.31 24.90 -1.12
N VAL A 61 -11.37 24.46 -1.96
CA VAL A 61 -11.51 23.29 -2.84
C VAL A 61 -10.49 22.24 -2.42
N VAL A 62 -10.95 20.99 -2.39
CA VAL A 62 -10.13 19.82 -2.09
C VAL A 62 -9.85 19.06 -3.37
N GLU A 63 -8.58 18.97 -3.74
CA GLU A 63 -8.07 18.10 -4.79
C GLU A 63 -7.89 16.70 -4.20
N LEU A 64 -8.74 15.74 -4.56
CA LEU A 64 -8.65 14.33 -4.14
C LEU A 64 -8.01 13.51 -5.25
N THR A 65 -6.92 12.81 -4.96
CA THR A 65 -6.23 11.90 -5.89
C THR A 65 -6.53 10.44 -5.54
N LEU A 66 -7.16 9.73 -6.46
CA LEU A 66 -7.53 8.32 -6.33
C LEU A 66 -6.47 7.41 -6.99
N PRO A 67 -6.34 6.15 -6.52
CA PRO A 67 -5.45 5.17 -7.12
C PRO A 67 -6.03 4.50 -8.38
N PHE A 68 -7.26 4.86 -8.77
CA PHE A 68 -7.97 4.38 -9.95
C PHE A 68 -8.74 5.56 -10.58
N ASN A 69 -9.23 5.35 -11.81
CA ASN A 69 -10.01 6.35 -12.52
C ASN A 69 -11.50 6.17 -12.21
N VAL A 70 -12.18 7.25 -11.83
CA VAL A 70 -13.65 7.32 -11.80
C VAL A 70 -14.06 8.23 -12.95
N ASP A 71 -14.87 7.73 -13.88
CA ASP A 71 -15.28 8.50 -15.07
C ASP A 71 -14.08 9.11 -15.85
N GLY A 72 -13.04 8.30 -16.04
CA GLY A 72 -11.81 8.71 -16.74
C GLY A 72 -10.91 9.68 -15.96
N LYS A 73 -11.24 10.03 -14.71
CA LYS A 73 -10.47 10.96 -13.88
C LYS A 73 -9.98 10.27 -12.60
N ASN A 74 -8.70 10.42 -12.29
CA ASN A 74 -8.13 10.05 -10.99
C ASN A 74 -8.02 11.23 -10.03
N VAL A 75 -8.27 12.46 -10.50
CA VAL A 75 -8.25 13.67 -9.68
C VAL A 75 -9.65 14.28 -9.68
N LEU A 76 -10.22 14.46 -8.49
CA LEU A 76 -11.52 15.06 -8.28
C LEU A 76 -11.37 16.36 -7.49
N TYR A 77 -12.09 17.39 -7.91
CA TYR A 77 -12.14 18.68 -7.21
C TYR A 77 -13.47 18.80 -6.48
N ILE A 78 -13.43 18.86 -5.15
CA ILE A 78 -14.60 18.81 -4.28
C ILE A 78 -14.60 20.04 -3.37
N PRO A 79 -15.71 20.78 -3.22
CA PRO A 79 -15.80 21.84 -2.22
C PRO A 79 -15.49 21.29 -0.82
N SER A 80 -14.69 22.01 -0.02
CA SER A 80 -14.24 21.53 1.31
C SER A 80 -15.40 21.18 2.24
N GLU A 81 -16.50 21.92 2.15
CA GLU A 81 -17.73 21.69 2.92
C GLU A 81 -18.39 20.34 2.62
N ARG A 82 -18.19 19.81 1.40
CA ARG A 82 -18.80 18.54 0.93
C ARG A 82 -17.81 17.39 0.93
N PHE A 83 -16.57 17.62 1.35
CA PHE A 83 -15.50 16.63 1.20
C PHE A 83 -15.78 15.36 2.00
N VAL A 84 -16.20 15.50 3.27
CA VAL A 84 -16.52 14.35 4.15
C VAL A 84 -17.64 13.51 3.55
N ASP A 85 -18.72 14.14 3.09
CA ASP A 85 -19.86 13.44 2.49
C ASP A 85 -19.47 12.76 1.17
N ALA A 86 -18.65 13.41 0.36
CA ALA A 86 -18.15 12.84 -0.89
C ALA A 86 -17.28 11.59 -0.65
N VAL A 87 -16.38 11.63 0.34
CA VAL A 87 -15.53 10.50 0.71
C VAL A 87 -16.35 9.33 1.25
N LYS A 88 -17.38 9.59 2.07
CA LYS A 88 -18.30 8.55 2.57
C LYS A 88 -19.06 7.87 1.43
N LYS A 89 -19.68 8.65 0.54
CA LYS A 89 -20.40 8.12 -0.62
C LYS A 89 -19.49 7.29 -1.52
N LEU A 90 -18.26 7.75 -1.73
CA LEU A 90 -17.27 7.00 -2.52
C LEU A 90 -16.85 5.70 -1.82
N SER A 91 -16.64 5.74 -0.49
CA SER A 91 -16.33 4.55 0.30
C SER A 91 -17.46 3.51 0.22
N ASP A 92 -18.72 3.96 0.29
CA ASP A 92 -19.88 3.06 0.18
C ASP A 92 -20.02 2.46 -1.22
N ALA A 93 -19.80 3.26 -2.27
CA ALA A 93 -19.81 2.79 -3.66
C ALA A 93 -18.71 1.74 -3.91
N VAL A 94 -17.49 1.97 -3.38
CA VAL A 94 -16.39 1.00 -3.42
C VAL A 94 -16.76 -0.27 -2.64
N GLY A 95 -17.37 -0.14 -1.45
CA GLY A 95 -17.81 -1.27 -0.64
C GLY A 95 -18.84 -2.16 -1.36
N LYS A 96 -19.75 -1.54 -2.11
CA LYS A 96 -20.74 -2.22 -2.95
C LYS A 96 -20.16 -2.84 -4.23
N GLY A 97 -18.94 -2.48 -4.61
CA GLY A 97 -18.31 -2.95 -5.83
C GLY A 97 -18.74 -2.23 -7.10
N GLU A 98 -19.27 -1.01 -6.98
CA GLU A 98 -19.72 -0.23 -8.14
C GLU A 98 -18.54 0.24 -9.02
N VAL A 99 -17.32 0.25 -8.47
CA VAL A 99 -16.09 0.70 -9.14
C VAL A 99 -15.03 -0.40 -9.27
N ASP A 100 -15.47 -1.66 -9.25
CA ASP A 100 -14.57 -2.82 -9.29
C ASP A 100 -13.72 -2.88 -10.55
N LYS A 101 -14.33 -2.59 -11.69
CA LYS A 101 -13.67 -2.62 -13.00
C LYS A 101 -12.57 -1.57 -13.06
N GLU A 102 -12.83 -0.41 -12.47
CA GLU A 102 -11.92 0.72 -12.38
C GLU A 102 -10.76 0.42 -11.43
N ILE A 103 -11.04 -0.24 -10.30
CA ILE A 103 -10.04 -0.68 -9.34
C ILE A 103 -9.13 -1.77 -9.95
N GLU A 104 -9.70 -2.71 -10.69
CA GLU A 104 -8.95 -3.74 -11.40
C GLU A 104 -8.12 -3.15 -12.55
N ALA A 105 -8.68 -2.22 -13.33
CA ALA A 105 -7.97 -1.53 -14.41
C ALA A 105 -6.86 -0.60 -13.89
N GLY A 106 -7.02 -0.03 -12.70
CA GLY A 106 -6.02 0.79 -12.03
C GLY A 106 -4.97 0.00 -11.25
N ALA A 107 -5.17 -1.32 -11.08
CA ALA A 107 -4.18 -2.18 -10.46
C ALA A 107 -2.92 -2.22 -11.36
N PRO A 108 -1.72 -2.12 -10.78
CA PRO A 108 -0.50 -2.29 -11.57
C PRO A 108 -0.55 -3.67 -12.23
N SER A 109 -0.64 -3.69 -13.56
CA SER A 109 -0.36 -4.88 -14.35
C SER A 109 1.08 -5.28 -14.03
N GLU A 110 1.23 -6.41 -13.37
CA GLU A 110 2.50 -6.95 -12.84
C GLU A 110 3.07 -6.21 -11.63
N PRO A 111 3.12 -6.86 -10.45
CA PRO A 111 4.37 -6.81 -9.71
C PRO A 111 5.37 -7.57 -10.58
N GLU A 112 6.18 -6.87 -11.39
CA GLU A 112 7.49 -7.39 -11.74
C GLU A 112 8.09 -7.81 -10.40
N ASN A 113 8.21 -9.12 -10.19
CA ASN A 113 8.88 -9.69 -9.02
C ASN A 113 10.39 -9.49 -9.17
N LYS A 114 10.80 -8.28 -9.60
CA LYS A 114 12.15 -7.80 -9.44
C LYS A 114 12.32 -7.66 -7.94
N PRO A 115 13.26 -8.40 -7.32
CA PRO A 115 13.65 -8.09 -5.96
C PRO A 115 13.95 -6.60 -5.95
N ARG A 116 13.20 -5.82 -5.17
CA ARG A 116 13.57 -4.42 -4.92
C ARG A 116 14.95 -4.50 -4.32
N ALA A 117 15.97 -4.26 -5.13
CA ALA A 117 17.32 -4.03 -4.66
C ALA A 117 17.17 -2.85 -3.70
N ARG A 118 17.20 -3.14 -2.40
CA ARG A 118 17.35 -2.09 -1.40
C ARG A 118 18.64 -1.41 -1.81
N ALA A 119 18.55 -0.17 -2.26
CA ALA A 119 19.74 0.62 -2.51
C ALA A 119 20.64 0.43 -1.27
N PRO A 120 21.91 0.04 -1.43
CA PRO A 120 22.82 0.00 -0.29
C PRO A 120 22.72 1.37 0.34
N ARG A 121 22.32 1.38 1.62
CA ARG A 121 22.17 2.60 2.40
C ARG A 121 23.49 3.35 2.18
N ALA A 122 23.42 4.50 1.50
CA ALA A 122 24.63 5.24 1.15
C ALA A 122 25.48 5.30 2.41
N THR A 123 26.67 4.71 2.35
CA THR A 123 27.72 4.95 3.33
C THR A 123 28.04 6.42 3.16
N GLY A 124 27.25 7.26 3.82
CA GLY A 124 27.54 8.67 3.96
C GLY A 124 28.92 8.74 4.55
N SER A 125 29.87 9.21 3.76
CA SER A 125 31.11 9.80 4.23
C SER A 125 30.70 10.90 5.22
N GLY A 126 30.60 10.51 6.49
CA GLY A 126 29.86 11.29 7.48
C GLY A 126 29.50 10.50 8.73
N GLY A 127 30.49 9.90 9.39
CA GLY A 127 30.56 9.79 10.85
C GLY A 127 29.31 9.29 11.60
N GLY A 128 28.67 8.21 11.16
CA GLY A 128 27.69 7.51 12.00
C GLY A 128 28.41 6.75 13.10
N LYS A 129 28.62 7.37 14.27
CA LYS A 129 29.18 6.72 15.47
C LYS A 129 28.41 5.40 15.66
N GLY A 130 29.10 4.28 15.44
CA GLY A 130 28.56 2.95 15.73
C GLY A 130 28.07 2.89 17.18
N TRP A 131 27.38 1.81 17.55
CA TRP A 131 26.89 1.64 18.92
C TRP A 131 27.95 2.06 19.93
N THR A 132 27.66 3.11 20.71
CA THR A 132 28.52 3.53 21.82
C THR A 132 28.60 2.39 22.83
N ASP A 133 29.71 2.31 23.56
CA ASP A 133 29.91 1.21 24.52
C ASP A 133 28.85 1.21 25.62
N GLU A 134 28.37 2.40 26.02
CA GLU A 134 27.21 2.53 26.90
C GLU A 134 25.92 1.90 26.34
N ARG A 135 25.70 2.04 25.03
CA ARG A 135 24.53 1.48 24.36
C ARG A 135 24.64 -0.04 24.21
N ARG A 136 25.86 -0.55 24.02
CA ARG A 136 26.16 -2.00 24.05
C ARG A 136 25.93 -2.58 25.45
N ALA A 137 26.37 -1.88 26.49
CA ALA A 137 26.19 -2.29 27.88
C ALA A 137 24.71 -2.37 28.26
N ARG A 138 23.92 -1.32 28.00
CA ARG A 138 22.48 -1.33 28.27
C ARG A 138 21.75 -2.45 27.53
N PHE A 139 22.15 -2.72 26.28
CA PHE A 139 21.56 -3.82 25.54
C PHE A 139 21.92 -5.19 26.13
N ALA A 140 23.17 -5.40 26.55
CA ALA A 140 23.61 -6.61 27.22
C ALA A 140 22.85 -6.83 28.54
N GLU A 141 22.64 -5.78 29.34
CA GLU A 141 21.81 -5.83 30.54
C GLU A 141 20.37 -6.24 30.23
N THR A 142 19.75 -5.66 29.19
CA THR A 142 18.38 -6.04 28.81
C THR A 142 18.27 -7.49 28.33
N ILE A 143 19.28 -8.01 27.63
CA ILE A 143 19.34 -9.41 27.20
C ILE A 143 19.53 -10.33 28.42
N ALA A 144 20.41 -9.96 29.35
CA ALA A 144 20.67 -10.72 30.55
C ALA A 144 19.43 -10.79 31.45
N ALA A 145 18.73 -9.67 31.66
CA ALA A 145 17.48 -9.63 32.41
C ALA A 145 16.41 -10.54 31.78
N ARG A 146 16.29 -10.52 30.44
CA ARG A 146 15.33 -11.35 29.69
C ARG A 146 15.68 -12.84 29.69
N LYS A 147 16.95 -13.17 29.82
CA LYS A 147 17.43 -14.55 29.97
C LYS A 147 17.27 -15.06 31.40
N ALA A 148 17.41 -14.20 32.40
CA ALA A 148 17.20 -14.54 33.82
C ALA A 148 15.70 -14.65 34.19
N SER A 149 14.82 -14.02 33.42
CA SER A 149 13.36 -14.13 33.58
C SER A 149 12.74 -15.33 32.85
N ARG A 150 13.53 -16.27 32.35
CA ARG A 150 13.09 -17.46 31.60
C ARG A 150 13.63 -18.71 32.27
#